data_AF-A0A940G1E1-F1
#
_entry.id   AF-A0A940G1E1-F1
#
_cell.length_a   1.000
_cell.length_b   1.000
_cell.length_c   1.000
_cell.angle_alpha   90.00
_cell.angle_beta   90.00
_cell.angle_gamma   90.00
#
_symmetry.space_group_name_H-M   'P 1'
#
loop_
_entity.id
_entity.type
_entity.pdbx_description
1 polymer ?
#
loop_
_entity_poly.entity_id
_entity_poly.type
_entity_poly.pdbx_seq_one_letter_code
_entity_poly.pdbx_strand_id
1 'polypeptide(L)' 'RTLAEANVPFEIPRREELPERLSAVLGVIYLVFNEGYAASSGDDWMRPALCEEALRLGRVLAGLMPRESEVHGLVAL' A
#
# COMPACT_ATOMS: atom_id res chain seq x y z
N ARG A 1 6.73 -17.76 -1.59
CA ARG A 1 6.71 -18.66 -0.40
C ARG A 1 7.88 -18.41 0.58
N THR A 2 8.76 -17.45 0.29
CA THR A 2 10.03 -17.20 1.00
C THR A 2 9.89 -16.50 2.35
N LEU A 3 8.90 -15.63 2.55
CA LEU A 3 8.75 -14.88 3.81
C LEU A 3 8.28 -15.75 4.99
N ALA A 4 7.37 -16.70 4.74
CA ALA A 4 6.85 -17.60 5.77
C ALA A 4 7.91 -18.60 6.27
N GLU A 5 8.84 -18.99 5.41
CA GLU A 5 9.95 -19.90 5.75
C GLU A 5 11.09 -19.16 6.46
N ALA A 6 11.25 -17.85 6.19
CA ALA A 6 12.32 -17.04 6.75
C ALA A 6 12.09 -16.63 8.21
N ASN A 7 10.91 -16.90 8.80
CA ASN A 7 10.55 -16.51 10.18
C ASN A 7 10.95 -15.06 10.53
N VAL A 8 10.78 -14.14 9.58
CA VAL A 8 11.11 -12.73 9.80
C VAL A 8 10.19 -12.20 10.90
N PRO A 9 10.74 -11.70 12.03
CA PRO A 9 9.91 -11.19 13.11
C PRO A 9 9.11 -9.99 12.60
N PHE A 10 7.80 -10.05 12.81
CA PHE A 10 6.92 -8.93 12.56
C PHE A 10 6.88 -8.06 13.80
N GLU A 11 7.54 -6.91 13.73
CA GLU A 11 7.58 -5.92 14.81
C GLU A 11 6.73 -4.71 14.47
N ILE A 12 6.00 -4.21 15.46
CA ILE A 12 5.22 -2.97 15.32
C ILE A 12 6.22 -1.81 15.45
N PRO A 13 6.35 -0.95 14.42
CA PRO A 13 7.28 0.17 14.46
C PRO A 13 6.87 1.17 15.56
N ARG A 14 7.87 1.78 16.18
CA ARG A 14 7.68 2.93 17.07
C ARG A 14 7.21 4.13 16.28
N ARG A 15 6.63 5.10 16.99
CA ARG A 15 6.04 6.28 16.37
C ARG A 15 7.07 7.10 15.60
N GLU A 16 8.29 7.20 16.10
CA GLU A 16 9.40 7.91 15.43
C GLU A 16 9.87 7.25 14.13
N GLU A 17 9.61 5.94 13.93
CA GLU A 17 10.01 5.20 12.73
C GLU A 17 8.96 5.29 11.61
N LEU A 18 7.73 5.72 11.93
CA LEU A 18 6.63 5.79 10.96
C LEU A 18 6.92 6.70 9.76
N PRO A 19 7.47 7.93 9.93
CA PRO A 19 7.73 8.82 8.81
C PRO A 19 8.72 8.24 7.79
N GLU A 20 9.79 7.58 8.26
CA GLU A 20 10.79 6.96 7.39
C GLU A 20 10.18 5.81 6.57
N ARG A 21 9.29 5.03 7.18
CA ARG A 21 8.65 3.87 6.54
C ARG A 21 7.49 4.28 5.61
N LEU A 22 6.94 5.48 5.77
CA LEU A 22 5.75 5.94 5.04
C LEU A 22 5.96 5.91 3.53
N SER A 23 7.09 6.39 3.04
CA SER A 23 7.42 6.43 1.61
C SER A 23 7.34 5.03 0.96
N ALA A 24 7.89 4.01 1.64
CA ALA A 24 7.84 2.64 1.16
C ALA A 24 6.40 2.09 1.13
N VAL A 25 5.59 2.38 2.15
CA VAL A 25 4.18 1.96 2.21
C VAL A 25 3.36 2.60 1.10
N LEU A 26 3.52 3.92 0.89
CA LEU A 26 2.85 4.65 -0.20
C LEU A 26 3.23 4.07 -1.57
N GLY A 27 4.51 3.78 -1.78
CA GLY A 27 5.00 3.16 -3.01
C GLY A 27 4.37 1.79 -3.26
N VAL A 28 4.25 0.94 -2.24
CA VAL A 28 3.60 -0.38 -2.39
C VAL A 28 2.11 -0.23 -2.73
N ILE A 29 1.38 0.66 -2.05
CA ILE A 29 -0.05 0.87 -2.33
C ILE A 29 -0.25 1.40 -3.76
N TYR A 30 0.58 2.34 -4.20
CA TYR A 30 0.58 2.85 -5.58
C TYR A 30 0.79 1.73 -6.60
N LEU A 31 1.77 0.85 -6.37
CA LEU A 31 2.04 -0.27 -7.27
C LEU A 31 0.89 -1.27 -7.33
N VAL A 32 0.24 -1.56 -6.21
CA VAL A 32 -0.95 -2.43 -6.17
C VAL A 32 -2.10 -1.81 -6.96
N PHE A 33 -2.32 -0.51 -6.82
CA PHE A 33 -3.33 0.20 -7.60
C PHE A 33 -3.01 0.14 -9.11
N ASN A 34 -1.77 0.44 -9.49
CA ASN A 34 -1.35 0.41 -10.90
C ASN A 34 -1.49 -0.99 -11.52
N GLU A 35 -1.13 -2.04 -10.79
CA GLU A 35 -1.33 -3.42 -11.26
C GLU A 35 -2.81 -3.79 -11.36
N GLY A 36 -3.66 -3.21 -10.51
CA GLY A 36 -5.11 -3.34 -10.63
C GLY A 36 -5.69 -2.61 -11.84
N TYR A 37 -5.20 -1.41 -12.11
CA TYR A 37 -5.70 -0.53 -13.17
C TYR A 37 -5.19 -0.91 -14.56
N ALA A 38 -3.94 -1.36 -14.65
CA ALA A 38 -3.30 -1.81 -15.87
C ALA A 38 -2.48 -3.06 -15.56
N ALA A 39 -3.16 -4.21 -15.56
CA ALA A 39 -2.55 -5.48 -15.21
C ALA A 39 -1.38 -5.77 -16.16
N SER A 40 -0.19 -5.97 -15.58
CA SER A 40 1.02 -6.30 -16.34
C SER A 40 1.03 -7.77 -16.79
N SER A 41 0.14 -8.58 -16.22
CA SER A 41 0.03 -10.01 -16.51
C SER A 41 -1.35 -10.61 -16.19
N GLY A 42 -1.63 -11.75 -16.83
CA GLY A 42 -2.89 -12.49 -16.71
C GLY A 42 -3.87 -12.21 -17.85
N ASP A 43 -5.02 -12.87 -17.76
CA ASP A 43 -6.00 -12.88 -18.87
C ASP A 43 -6.87 -11.61 -18.91
N ASP A 44 -6.98 -10.90 -17.77
CA ASP A 44 -7.74 -9.66 -17.64
C ASP A 44 -6.82 -8.43 -17.69
N TRP A 45 -7.20 -7.43 -18.48
CA TRP A 45 -6.49 -6.16 -18.61
C TRP A 45 -6.60 -5.27 -17.36
N MET A 46 -7.59 -5.53 -16.51
CA MET A 46 -7.78 -4.87 -15.22
C MET A 46 -8.16 -5.89 -14.14
N ARG A 47 -7.75 -5.61 -12.90
CA ARG A 47 -8.11 -6.37 -11.70
C ARG A 47 -8.74 -5.42 -10.67
N PRO A 48 -10.04 -5.07 -10.81
CA PRO A 48 -10.71 -4.07 -9.98
C PRO A 48 -10.59 -4.33 -8.47
N ALA A 49 -10.58 -5.61 -8.06
CA ALA A 49 -10.40 -6.00 -6.66
C ALA A 49 -9.05 -5.51 -6.07
N LEU A 50 -7.98 -5.42 -6.86
CA LEU A 50 -6.71 -4.86 -6.41
C LEU A 50 -6.78 -3.34 -6.24
N CYS A 51 -7.45 -2.63 -7.16
CA CYS A 51 -7.70 -1.19 -7.01
C CYS A 51 -8.51 -0.90 -5.75
N GLU A 52 -9.59 -1.65 -5.52
CA GLU A 52 -10.44 -1.52 -4.34
C GLU A 52 -9.64 -1.75 -3.04
N GLU A 53 -8.78 -2.75 -3.03
CA GLU A 53 -7.94 -3.06 -1.87
C GLU A 53 -6.87 -1.98 -1.64
N ALA A 54 -6.23 -1.47 -2.71
CA ALA A 54 -5.29 -0.36 -2.60
C ALA A 54 -5.97 0.89 -2.03
N LEU A 55 -7.18 1.23 -2.50
CA LEU A 55 -7.97 2.34 -1.97
C LEU A 55 -8.41 2.10 -0.52
N ARG A 56 -8.77 0.86 -0.16
CA ARG A 56 -9.11 0.50 1.22
C ARG A 56 -7.92 0.73 2.15
N LEU A 57 -6.73 0.25 1.77
CA LEU A 57 -5.49 0.44 2.54
C LEU A 57 -5.08 1.91 2.62
N GLY A 58 -5.17 2.65 1.51
CA GLY A 58 -4.92 4.09 1.47
C GLY A 58 -5.82 4.87 2.42
N ARG A 59 -7.12 4.54 2.48
CA ARG A 59 -8.06 5.18 3.44
C ARG A 59 -7.76 4.85 4.90
N VAL A 60 -7.34 3.61 5.20
CA VAL A 60 -6.87 3.27 6.55
C VAL A 60 -5.66 4.10 6.93
N LEU A 61 -4.69 4.22 6.02
CA LEU A 61 -3.49 5.02 6.25
C LEU A 61 -3.83 6.51 6.45
N ALA A 62 -4.78 7.06 5.69
CA ALA A 62 -5.25 8.44 5.84
C ALA A 62 -5.86 8.69 7.22
N GLY A 63 -6.59 7.70 7.76
CA GLY A 63 -7.11 7.74 9.13
C GLY A 63 -6.02 7.70 10.21
N LEU A 64 -4.96 6.93 9.98
CA LEU A 64 -3.83 6.80 10.92
C LEU A 64 -2.86 7.99 10.87
N MET A 65 -2.71 8.62 9.70
CA MET A 65 -1.76 9.70 9.43
C MET A 65 -2.44 10.92 8.81
N PRO A 66 -3.43 11.54 9.49
CA PRO A 66 -4.28 12.57 8.88
C PRO A 66 -3.54 13.86 8.51
N ARG A 67 -2.32 14.08 9.04
CA ARG A 67 -1.50 15.25 8.75
C ARG A 67 -0.53 15.07 7.58
N GLU A 68 -0.41 13.86 7.04
CA GLU A 68 0.51 13.59 5.93
C GLU A 68 -0.20 13.82 4.59
N SER A 69 0.19 14.89 3.89
CA SER A 69 -0.44 15.29 2.63
C SER A 69 -0.29 14.24 1.54
N GLU A 70 0.83 13.50 1.51
CA GLU A 70 1.11 12.47 0.50
C GLU A 70 0.10 11.31 0.56
N VAL A 71 -0.37 10.97 1.77
CA VAL A 71 -1.38 9.92 1.96
C VAL A 71 -2.71 10.32 1.31
N HIS A 72 -3.11 11.59 1.47
CA HIS A 72 -4.31 12.13 0.85
C HIS A 72 -4.18 12.23 -0.68
N GLY A 73 -2.99 12.58 -1.16
CA GLY A 73 -2.70 12.56 -2.61
C GLY A 73 -2.87 11.17 -3.21
N LEU A 74 -2.42 10.12 -2.51
CA LEU A 74 -2.51 8.74 -2.99
C LEU A 74 -3.94 8.23 -3.12
N VAL A 75 -4.84 8.57 -2.18
CA VAL A 75 -6.26 8.17 -2.26
C VAL A 75 -7.10 9.01 -3.25
N ALA A 76 -6.52 10.04 -3.84
CA ALA A 76 -7.17 10.89 -4.84
C ALA A 76 -6.86 10.49 -6.30
N LEU A 77 -6.03 9.46 -6.51
CA LEU A 77 -5.75 8.84 -7.82
C LEU A 77 -6.99 8.11 -8.36
#